data_AF-A0A9E3VQ92-F1
#
_entry.id   AF-A0A9E3VQ92-F1
#
_cell.length_a   1.000
_cell.length_b   1.000
_cell.length_c   1.000
_cell.angle_alpha   90.00
_cell.angle_beta   90.00
_cell.angle_gamma   90.00
#
_symmetry.space_group_name_H-M   'P 1'
#
loop_
_entity.id
_entity.type
_entity.pdbx_description
1 polymer ?
#
loop_
_entity_poly.entity_id
_entity_poly.type
_entity_poly.pdbx_seq_one_letter_code
_entity_poly.pdbx_strand_id
1 'polypeptide(L)'
;MDVRAQVSMIFHLDKCIGCHTCSIACKNVWTDRQGAEYMWWNNVETKPGTGYPTRWEDQDKYKGGWERKGDGRIHLRAIDKLRSATNIFHNPNLPTIDDYYEPWTYDYQELFNAPEGPDQPTARAISLIDGRPMNIEAGPNWDDDLSGSTVYAANDFNLEKCTEKERAALFETQRLVFFYLPRICNHCVNPACVASCPSGALYKRGEDGIVLLNQERCRAWRFCISACPYKKTYFNWSTGKSEKCILCFPRVETGQAPACFHSCVGRIRYMGMVLYDADKIEETAKSPDEQLVDRHKAMILDPRDPEVIRAAVDNGIHESVIEYAQRSPVWKFLKEWNLALPLHPEQRTLPMLFYVPPLLPVMAALNDGHYDTSTPDLFGTLDNARLPIKYLASLFSAGNESHVRYALKKQMAVRLWKRQQNVGERLVDR
;
A
#
# COMPACT_ATOMS: atom_id res chain seq x y z
N MET A 1 -5.04 24.25 17.41
CA MET A 1 -5.16 22.84 17.02
C MET A 1 -6.21 22.77 15.92
N ASP A 2 -5.78 22.73 14.67
CA ASP A 2 -6.61 22.46 13.50
C ASP A 2 -6.93 20.96 13.43
N VAL A 3 -7.85 20.49 14.29
CA VAL A 3 -8.39 19.13 14.28
C VAL A 3 -9.22 18.90 13.03
N ARG A 4 -8.83 17.88 12.25
CA ARG A 4 -9.58 17.38 11.10
C ARG A 4 -9.90 15.90 11.25
N ALA A 5 -10.93 15.45 10.54
CA ALA A 5 -11.37 14.08 10.54
C ALA A 5 -11.00 13.38 9.22
N GLN A 6 -10.66 12.09 9.30
CA GLN A 6 -10.44 11.27 8.12
C GLN A 6 -10.88 9.83 8.32
N VAL A 7 -11.46 9.25 7.27
CA VAL A 7 -11.63 7.80 7.18
C VAL A 7 -10.26 7.17 6.92
N SER A 8 -9.75 6.44 7.91
CA SER A 8 -8.46 5.76 7.89
C SER A 8 -8.65 4.25 7.80
N MET A 9 -7.58 3.52 7.50
CA MET A 9 -7.64 2.11 7.11
C MET A 9 -6.45 1.30 7.67
N ILE A 10 -6.69 0.04 8.04
CA ILE A 10 -5.67 -0.94 8.40
C ILE A 10 -5.79 -2.18 7.51
N PHE A 11 -4.69 -2.67 6.95
CA PHE A 11 -4.58 -4.02 6.39
C PHE A 11 -3.70 -4.92 7.28
N HIS A 12 -4.29 -6.01 7.77
CA HIS A 12 -3.60 -6.95 8.65
C HIS A 12 -2.90 -8.06 7.86
N LEU A 13 -1.61 -7.90 7.56
CA LEU A 13 -0.89 -8.74 6.60
C LEU A 13 -0.71 -10.19 7.08
N ASP A 14 -0.61 -10.41 8.38
CA ASP A 14 -0.57 -11.76 8.99
C ASP A 14 -1.79 -12.63 8.66
N LYS A 15 -2.91 -12.01 8.25
CA LYS A 15 -4.14 -12.71 7.84
C LYS A 15 -4.37 -12.67 6.33
N CYS A 16 -3.49 -12.01 5.57
CA CYS A 16 -3.66 -11.85 4.15
C CYS A 16 -3.35 -13.16 3.44
N ILE A 17 -4.28 -13.61 2.60
CA ILE A 17 -4.17 -14.87 1.86
C ILE A 17 -3.94 -14.66 0.36
N GLY A 18 -3.67 -13.42 -0.07
CA GLY A 18 -3.33 -13.17 -1.47
C GLY A 18 -4.44 -13.41 -2.48
N CYS A 19 -5.70 -13.66 -2.10
CA CYS A 19 -6.73 -14.15 -3.03
C CYS A 19 -7.22 -13.20 -4.15
N HIS A 20 -6.71 -11.96 -4.25
CA HIS A 20 -7.14 -10.94 -5.24
C HIS A 20 -8.65 -10.58 -5.31
N THR A 21 -9.53 -11.13 -4.48
CA THR A 21 -10.99 -10.82 -4.49
C THR A 21 -11.26 -9.31 -4.33
N CYS A 22 -10.44 -8.65 -3.52
CA CYS A 22 -10.50 -7.20 -3.32
C CYS A 22 -10.16 -6.39 -4.59
N SER A 23 -9.28 -6.92 -5.46
CA SER A 23 -8.89 -6.32 -6.74
C SER A 23 -10.01 -6.46 -7.75
N ILE A 24 -10.58 -7.67 -7.88
CA ILE A 24 -11.71 -7.96 -8.77
C ILE A 24 -12.94 -7.13 -8.40
N ALA A 25 -13.30 -7.05 -7.11
CA ALA A 25 -14.42 -6.24 -6.66
C ALA A 25 -14.25 -4.74 -6.99
N CYS A 26 -13.02 -4.22 -6.96
CA CYS A 26 -12.74 -2.85 -7.34
C CYS A 26 -12.78 -2.66 -8.86
N LYS A 27 -12.19 -3.59 -9.60
CA LYS A 27 -12.14 -3.61 -11.06
C LYS A 27 -13.55 -3.59 -11.66
N ASN A 28 -14.39 -4.54 -11.27
CA ASN A 28 -15.74 -4.71 -11.82
C ASN A 28 -16.69 -3.53 -11.53
N VAL A 29 -16.42 -2.76 -10.46
CA VAL A 29 -17.29 -1.62 -10.11
C VAL A 29 -16.81 -0.33 -10.75
N TRP A 30 -15.48 -0.15 -10.92
CA TRP A 30 -14.92 1.17 -11.21
C TRP A 30 -14.06 1.25 -12.47
N THR A 31 -13.36 0.20 -12.87
CA THR A 31 -12.30 0.27 -13.90
C THR A 31 -12.39 -0.82 -14.97
N ASP A 32 -13.61 -1.23 -15.33
CA ASP A 32 -13.90 -2.14 -16.45
C ASP A 32 -14.11 -1.42 -17.81
N ARG A 33 -13.99 -0.09 -17.81
CA ARG A 33 -14.15 0.78 -18.98
C ARG A 33 -12.89 0.79 -19.85
N GLN A 34 -13.07 1.05 -21.14
CA GLN A 34 -11.97 1.34 -22.08
C GLN A 34 -11.10 2.50 -21.57
N GLY A 35 -9.78 2.35 -21.68
CA GLY A 35 -8.79 3.24 -21.12
C GLY A 35 -8.44 2.94 -19.66
N ALA A 36 -9.30 2.22 -18.93
CA ALA A 36 -9.15 1.90 -17.52
C ALA A 36 -8.95 0.40 -17.24
N GLU A 37 -9.04 -0.45 -18.26
CA GLU A 37 -8.88 -1.91 -18.16
C GLU A 37 -7.52 -2.30 -17.56
N TYR A 38 -6.45 -1.55 -17.84
CA TYR A 38 -5.14 -1.79 -17.24
C TYR A 38 -5.04 -1.29 -15.78
N MET A 39 -5.97 -0.47 -15.30
CA MET A 39 -5.89 0.21 -13.99
C MET A 39 -6.39 -0.66 -12.84
N TRP A 40 -5.49 -1.00 -11.91
CA TRP A 40 -5.84 -1.73 -10.69
C TRP A 40 -5.77 -0.81 -9.47
N TRP A 41 -6.83 -0.02 -9.26
CA TRP A 41 -6.94 0.90 -8.11
C TRP A 41 -6.68 0.16 -6.78
N ASN A 42 -7.25 -1.04 -6.64
CA ASN A 42 -6.81 -2.05 -5.68
C ASN A 42 -6.03 -3.13 -6.43
N ASN A 43 -4.78 -3.37 -6.02
CA ASN A 43 -3.98 -4.50 -6.46
C ASN A 43 -3.40 -5.23 -5.24
N VAL A 44 -2.95 -6.46 -5.44
CA VAL A 44 -2.22 -7.25 -4.44
C VAL A 44 -0.92 -7.68 -5.11
N GLU A 45 0.17 -7.65 -4.36
CA GLU A 45 1.52 -7.96 -4.84
C GLU A 45 2.12 -9.02 -3.94
N THR A 46 2.87 -9.95 -4.52
CA THR A 46 3.70 -10.87 -3.75
C THR A 46 5.02 -10.20 -3.42
N LYS A 47 5.47 -10.35 -2.17
CA LYS A 47 6.72 -9.80 -1.66
C LYS A 47 7.63 -10.91 -1.12
N PRO A 48 8.92 -10.95 -1.49
CA PRO A 48 9.63 -10.02 -2.39
C PRO A 48 9.17 -10.10 -3.86
N GLY A 49 9.10 -8.94 -4.53
CA GLY A 49 8.62 -8.79 -5.90
C GLY A 49 8.67 -7.33 -6.38
N THR A 50 8.65 -7.13 -7.70
CA THR A 50 8.77 -5.76 -8.28
C THR A 50 7.46 -4.98 -8.23
N GLY A 51 6.33 -5.67 -8.04
CA GLY A 51 5.02 -5.05 -7.87
C GLY A 51 4.48 -4.36 -9.11
N TYR A 52 3.47 -3.50 -8.93
CA TYR A 52 2.70 -2.91 -10.01
C TYR A 52 2.48 -1.39 -9.80
N PRO A 53 2.93 -0.52 -10.73
CA PRO A 53 3.81 -0.83 -11.86
C PRO A 53 5.16 -1.38 -11.40
N THR A 54 5.90 -2.02 -12.31
CA THR A 54 7.19 -2.64 -12.03
C THR A 54 8.15 -1.65 -11.38
N ARG A 55 8.68 -2.06 -10.23
CA ARG A 55 9.61 -1.29 -9.37
C ARG A 55 9.04 0.06 -8.90
N TRP A 56 7.72 0.15 -8.66
CA TRP A 56 7.07 1.40 -8.25
C TRP A 56 7.70 2.06 -7.00
N GLU A 57 8.36 1.29 -6.14
CA GLU A 57 9.05 1.73 -4.92
C GLU A 57 10.34 2.52 -5.22
N ASP A 58 10.95 2.32 -6.40
CA ASP A 58 12.16 3.03 -6.84
C ASP A 58 11.84 4.49 -7.19
N GLN A 59 12.00 5.38 -6.20
CA GLN A 59 11.82 6.81 -6.39
C GLN A 59 13.04 7.50 -7.00
N ASP A 60 14.13 6.80 -7.26
CA ASP A 60 15.22 7.32 -8.08
C ASP A 60 14.89 7.20 -9.56
N LYS A 61 14.16 6.14 -9.97
CA LYS A 61 13.52 6.04 -11.29
C LYS A 61 12.32 6.99 -11.42
N TYR A 62 11.31 6.85 -10.56
CA TYR A 62 10.01 7.50 -10.81
C TYR A 62 9.83 8.88 -10.15
N LYS A 63 10.75 9.27 -9.26
CA LYS A 63 10.75 10.58 -8.58
C LYS A 63 9.46 10.89 -7.81
N GLY A 64 8.72 9.91 -7.29
CA GLY A 64 7.51 10.18 -6.51
C GLY A 64 7.79 10.64 -5.07
N GLY A 65 6.80 11.24 -4.42
CA GLY A 65 6.88 11.66 -3.02
C GLY A 65 7.61 12.99 -2.80
N TRP A 66 7.97 13.24 -1.54
CA TRP A 66 8.73 14.42 -1.13
C TRP A 66 10.15 14.04 -0.70
N GLU A 67 11.09 14.93 -0.93
CA GLU A 67 12.47 14.84 -0.43
C GLU A 67 12.73 15.93 0.59
N ARG A 68 13.39 15.58 1.69
CA ARG A 68 13.91 16.54 2.67
C ARG A 68 15.31 16.97 2.25
N LYS A 69 15.54 18.28 2.11
CA LYS A 69 16.84 18.87 1.82
C LYS A 69 17.64 19.14 3.10
N GLY A 70 18.92 19.46 2.95
CA GLY A 70 19.83 19.71 4.08
C GLY A 70 19.41 20.88 4.97
N ASP A 71 18.63 21.83 4.44
CA ASP A 71 18.03 22.96 5.18
C ASP A 71 16.77 22.57 5.97
N GLY A 72 16.37 21.30 5.94
CA GLY A 72 15.18 20.78 6.61
C GLY A 72 13.86 21.03 5.88
N ARG A 73 13.86 21.72 4.74
CA ARG A 73 12.64 21.89 3.92
C ARG A 73 12.35 20.64 3.10
N ILE A 74 11.09 20.46 2.74
CA ILE A 74 10.66 19.38 1.85
C ILE A 74 10.24 19.94 0.48
N HIS A 75 10.60 19.21 -0.57
CA HIS A 75 10.26 19.52 -1.94
C HIS A 75 9.72 18.28 -2.64
N LEU A 76 8.82 18.47 -3.60
CA LEU A 76 8.37 17.37 -4.45
C LEU A 76 9.55 16.85 -5.26
N ARG A 77 9.76 15.52 -5.25
CA ARG A 77 10.85 14.88 -6.00
C ARG A 77 10.65 15.00 -7.51
N ALA A 78 9.41 14.78 -7.97
CA ALA A 78 9.09 14.70 -9.39
C ALA A 78 9.21 16.06 -10.07
N ILE A 79 8.75 17.11 -9.40
CA ILE A 79 8.39 18.37 -10.03
C ILE A 79 8.60 19.52 -9.05
N ASP A 80 9.32 20.56 -9.47
CA ASP A 80 9.29 21.88 -8.85
C ASP A 80 8.70 22.91 -9.85
N LYS A 81 8.56 24.19 -9.47
CA LYS A 81 7.99 25.21 -10.35
C LYS A 81 8.76 25.38 -11.67
N LEU A 82 10.09 25.21 -11.65
CA LEU A 82 10.95 25.35 -12.84
C LEU A 82 10.87 24.11 -13.73
N ARG A 83 11.00 22.91 -13.14
CA ARG A 83 10.85 21.61 -13.82
C ARG A 83 9.45 21.42 -14.38
N SER A 84 8.41 21.96 -13.72
CA SER A 84 7.05 21.95 -14.24
C SER A 84 6.98 22.63 -15.60
N ALA A 85 7.65 23.78 -15.76
CA ALA A 85 7.61 24.57 -16.98
C ALA A 85 8.41 23.91 -18.10
N THR A 86 9.57 23.32 -17.80
CA THR A 86 10.40 22.64 -18.81
C THR A 86 9.84 21.29 -19.23
N ASN A 87 9.18 20.56 -18.32
CA ASN A 87 8.70 19.20 -18.55
C ASN A 87 7.20 19.12 -18.87
N ILE A 88 6.55 20.27 -19.14
CA ILE A 88 5.11 20.31 -19.43
C ILE A 88 4.74 19.55 -20.72
N PHE A 89 5.65 19.56 -21.71
CA PHE A 89 5.45 18.89 -22.99
C PHE A 89 5.90 17.43 -22.98
N HIS A 90 6.74 17.04 -22.02
CA HIS A 90 7.25 15.68 -21.88
C HIS A 90 7.62 15.42 -20.42
N ASN A 91 6.91 14.49 -19.77
CA ASN A 91 7.22 14.06 -18.41
C ASN A 91 8.15 12.84 -18.46
N PRO A 92 9.47 13.00 -18.21
CA PRO A 92 10.45 11.92 -18.37
C PRO A 92 10.33 10.82 -17.30
N ASN A 93 9.61 11.07 -16.20
CA ASN A 93 9.46 10.13 -15.09
C ASN A 93 8.05 9.49 -15.08
N LEU A 94 7.31 9.61 -16.18
CA LEU A 94 5.99 9.00 -16.30
C LEU A 94 6.16 7.49 -16.54
N PRO A 95 5.55 6.62 -15.72
CA PRO A 95 5.52 5.20 -16.04
C PRO A 95 4.82 4.96 -17.38
N THR A 96 5.42 4.12 -18.23
CA THR A 96 4.86 3.75 -19.53
C THR A 96 3.87 2.60 -19.37
N ILE A 97 3.16 2.24 -20.45
CA ILE A 97 2.26 1.08 -20.40
C ILE A 97 3.02 -0.21 -20.10
N ASP A 98 4.26 -0.34 -20.57
CA ASP A 98 5.12 -1.51 -20.34
C ASP A 98 5.59 -1.62 -18.88
N ASP A 99 5.66 -0.51 -18.15
CA ASP A 99 5.88 -0.56 -16.70
C ASP A 99 4.66 -1.14 -15.95
N TYR A 100 3.47 -1.17 -16.59
CA TYR A 100 2.28 -1.83 -16.07
C TYR A 100 2.11 -3.20 -16.75
N TYR A 101 1.46 -3.20 -17.90
CA TYR A 101 1.32 -4.28 -18.87
C TYR A 101 0.43 -3.75 -20.02
N GLU A 102 0.62 -4.28 -21.23
CA GLU A 102 -0.34 -4.05 -22.32
C GLU A 102 -1.62 -4.86 -22.05
N PRO A 103 -2.78 -4.23 -21.84
CA PRO A 103 -4.02 -4.95 -21.55
C PRO A 103 -4.47 -5.75 -22.76
N TRP A 104 -4.97 -6.97 -22.53
CA TRP A 104 -5.40 -7.87 -23.59
C TRP A 104 -6.78 -8.47 -23.34
N THR A 105 -7.40 -8.97 -24.40
CA THR A 105 -8.53 -9.89 -24.39
C THR A 105 -8.21 -11.08 -25.31
N TYR A 106 -9.16 -11.96 -25.56
CA TYR A 106 -9.00 -13.08 -26.47
C TYR A 106 -10.03 -13.05 -27.59
N ASP A 107 -9.66 -13.54 -28.77
CA ASP A 107 -10.57 -13.78 -29.88
C ASP A 107 -11.45 -15.00 -29.63
N TYR A 108 -12.43 -14.86 -28.75
CA TYR A 108 -13.35 -15.95 -28.44
C TYR A 108 -14.23 -16.33 -29.64
N GLN A 109 -14.41 -15.43 -30.61
CA GLN A 109 -15.26 -15.68 -31.78
C GLN A 109 -14.66 -16.73 -32.71
N GLU A 110 -13.32 -16.82 -32.78
CA GLU A 110 -12.62 -17.85 -33.55
C GLU A 110 -13.01 -19.28 -33.10
N LEU A 111 -13.33 -19.49 -31.82
CA LEU A 111 -13.76 -20.80 -31.31
C LEU A 111 -15.10 -21.28 -31.91
N PHE A 112 -15.91 -20.35 -32.43
CA PHE A 112 -17.25 -20.64 -32.98
C PHE A 112 -17.32 -20.46 -34.49
N ASN A 113 -16.52 -19.54 -35.03
CA ASN A 113 -16.63 -19.07 -36.41
C ASN A 113 -15.47 -19.54 -37.31
N ALA A 114 -14.47 -20.24 -36.76
CA ALA A 114 -13.35 -20.74 -37.54
C ALA A 114 -13.82 -21.62 -38.71
N PRO A 115 -13.22 -21.47 -39.91
CA PRO A 115 -13.53 -22.33 -41.04
C PRO A 115 -13.10 -23.78 -40.77
N GLU A 116 -13.71 -24.72 -41.48
CA GLU A 116 -13.28 -26.12 -41.45
C GLU A 116 -11.81 -26.24 -41.87
N GLY A 117 -11.02 -26.96 -41.07
CA GLY A 117 -9.59 -27.10 -41.29
C GLY A 117 -8.99 -28.25 -40.48
N PRO A 118 -7.72 -28.59 -40.75
CA PRO A 118 -7.03 -29.70 -40.07
C PRO A 118 -6.62 -29.37 -38.63
N ASP A 119 -6.55 -28.09 -38.28
CA ASP A 119 -6.07 -27.61 -36.97
C ASP A 119 -7.24 -27.18 -36.07
N GLN A 120 -7.13 -27.44 -34.76
CA GLN A 120 -8.12 -27.02 -33.78
C GLN A 120 -8.08 -25.49 -33.59
N PRO A 121 -9.22 -24.76 -33.66
CA PRO A 121 -9.24 -23.33 -33.42
C PRO A 121 -8.91 -23.00 -31.96
N THR A 122 -8.23 -21.87 -31.75
CA THR A 122 -7.85 -21.37 -30.43
C THR A 122 -8.14 -19.88 -30.31
N ALA A 123 -8.52 -19.43 -29.11
CA ALA A 123 -8.73 -18.00 -28.85
C ALA A 123 -7.37 -17.33 -28.61
N ARG A 124 -6.86 -16.62 -29.61
CA ARG A 124 -5.57 -15.90 -29.54
C ARG A 124 -5.72 -14.59 -28.78
N ALA A 125 -4.66 -14.16 -28.09
CA ALA A 125 -4.66 -12.89 -27.38
C ALA A 125 -4.64 -11.70 -28.35
N ILE A 126 -5.43 -10.68 -28.04
CA ILE A 126 -5.56 -9.43 -28.79
C ILE A 126 -5.33 -8.27 -27.84
N SER A 127 -4.52 -7.29 -28.27
CA SER A 127 -4.31 -6.05 -27.53
C SER A 127 -5.62 -5.24 -27.42
N LEU A 128 -5.96 -4.79 -26.21
CA LEU A 128 -7.05 -3.85 -25.98
C LEU A 128 -6.68 -2.40 -26.33
N ILE A 129 -5.41 -2.14 -26.70
CA ILE A 129 -4.94 -0.81 -27.13
C ILE A 129 -5.06 -0.66 -28.64
N ASP A 130 -4.48 -1.59 -29.42
CA ASP A 130 -4.39 -1.46 -30.89
C ASP A 130 -5.18 -2.52 -31.67
N GLY A 131 -5.77 -3.50 -30.99
CA GLY A 131 -6.59 -4.55 -31.60
C GLY A 131 -5.81 -5.61 -32.36
N ARG A 132 -4.47 -5.62 -32.30
CA ARG A 132 -3.65 -6.60 -33.03
C ARG A 132 -3.44 -7.88 -32.20
N PRO A 133 -3.22 -9.03 -32.85
CA PRO A 133 -2.77 -10.24 -32.17
C PRO A 133 -1.45 -9.99 -31.44
N MET A 134 -1.33 -10.52 -30.23
CA MET A 134 -0.13 -10.33 -29.39
C MET A 134 0.28 -11.62 -28.68
N ASN A 135 1.53 -11.64 -28.21
CA ASN A 135 1.99 -12.58 -27.20
C ASN A 135 1.96 -11.88 -25.84
N ILE A 136 1.49 -12.58 -24.81
CA ILE A 136 1.40 -12.01 -23.46
C ILE A 136 2.77 -12.16 -22.79
N GLU A 137 3.43 -11.04 -22.49
CA GLU A 137 4.78 -11.01 -21.89
C GLU A 137 4.78 -10.51 -20.45
N ALA A 138 3.72 -9.81 -20.03
CA ALA A 138 3.59 -9.23 -18.70
C ALA A 138 2.11 -9.12 -18.29
N GLY A 139 1.88 -8.94 -16.99
CA GLY A 139 0.55 -8.75 -16.43
C GLY A 139 0.62 -8.06 -15.06
N PRO A 140 -0.51 -7.62 -14.51
CA PRO A 140 -0.56 -6.83 -13.28
C PRO A 140 -0.18 -7.60 -12.00
N ASN A 141 0.01 -8.92 -12.11
CA ASN A 141 0.37 -9.83 -11.03
C ASN A 141 1.29 -10.95 -11.57
N TRP A 142 2.27 -10.59 -12.40
CA TRP A 142 3.11 -11.55 -13.10
C TRP A 142 4.09 -12.31 -12.19
N ASP A 143 4.44 -11.70 -11.05
CA ASP A 143 5.34 -12.23 -10.01
C ASP A 143 4.58 -12.89 -8.83
N ASP A 144 3.33 -13.30 -9.06
CA ASP A 144 2.51 -14.03 -8.09
C ASP A 144 3.22 -15.28 -7.56
N ASP A 145 3.08 -15.56 -6.26
CA ASP A 145 3.68 -16.73 -5.59
C ASP A 145 5.15 -17.00 -5.95
N LEU A 146 5.95 -15.93 -6.07
CA LEU A 146 7.38 -15.95 -6.43
C LEU A 146 7.66 -16.45 -7.86
N SER A 147 6.68 -16.40 -8.76
CA SER A 147 6.87 -16.62 -10.19
C SER A 147 7.99 -15.72 -10.72
N GLY A 148 8.90 -16.29 -11.50
CA GLY A 148 10.06 -15.56 -12.03
C GLY A 148 10.95 -14.94 -10.95
N SER A 149 11.07 -15.55 -9.77
CA SER A 149 11.81 -15.00 -8.61
C SER A 149 13.24 -14.53 -8.90
N THR A 150 13.94 -15.17 -9.85
CA THR A 150 15.28 -14.74 -10.31
C THR A 150 15.27 -13.39 -11.03
N VAL A 151 14.10 -12.96 -11.52
CA VAL A 151 13.87 -11.67 -12.18
C VAL A 151 13.15 -10.73 -11.22
N TYR A 152 12.04 -11.12 -10.61
CA TYR A 152 11.19 -10.18 -9.88
C TYR A 152 11.57 -10.06 -8.40
N ALA A 153 11.57 -11.17 -7.67
CA ALA A 153 11.94 -11.16 -6.26
C ALA A 153 13.38 -10.67 -6.05
N ALA A 154 14.32 -11.10 -6.91
CA ALA A 154 15.73 -10.66 -6.87
C ALA A 154 15.93 -9.16 -7.12
N ASN A 155 14.99 -8.49 -7.79
CA ASN A 155 15.02 -7.06 -8.08
C ASN A 155 14.00 -6.25 -7.26
N ASP A 156 13.50 -6.81 -6.15
CA ASP A 156 12.70 -6.03 -5.18
C ASP A 156 13.56 -4.92 -4.55
N PHE A 157 13.05 -3.69 -4.60
CA PHE A 157 13.73 -2.51 -4.10
C PHE A 157 14.09 -2.60 -2.61
N ASN A 158 13.26 -3.25 -1.79
CA ASN A 158 13.48 -3.37 -0.35
C ASN A 158 14.66 -4.26 0.01
N LEU A 159 15.13 -5.12 -0.93
CA LEU A 159 16.34 -5.90 -0.73
C LEU A 159 17.60 -5.02 -0.69
N GLU A 160 17.58 -3.82 -1.26
CA GLU A 160 18.72 -2.90 -1.25
C GLU A 160 19.18 -2.58 0.19
N LYS A 161 18.25 -2.60 1.15
CA LYS A 161 18.55 -2.38 2.57
C LYS A 161 19.11 -3.62 3.25
N CYS A 162 18.89 -4.82 2.73
CA CYS A 162 19.43 -6.06 3.26
C CYS A 162 20.92 -6.23 2.91
N THR A 163 21.67 -6.87 3.81
CA THR A 163 23.05 -7.31 3.59
C THR A 163 23.11 -8.44 2.56
N GLU A 164 24.28 -8.68 1.97
CA GLU A 164 24.48 -9.77 1.01
C GLU A 164 24.12 -11.14 1.60
N LYS A 165 24.48 -11.39 2.86
CA LYS A 165 24.14 -12.62 3.59
C LYS A 165 22.62 -12.77 3.77
N GLU A 166 21.91 -11.70 4.11
CA GLU A 166 20.44 -11.71 4.24
C GLU A 166 19.76 -11.94 2.89
N ARG A 167 20.29 -11.35 1.80
CA ARG A 167 19.78 -11.60 0.45
C ARG A 167 19.99 -13.05 0.04
N ALA A 168 21.21 -13.59 0.21
CA ALA A 168 21.50 -14.98 -0.10
C ALA A 168 20.56 -15.94 0.65
N ALA A 169 20.34 -15.70 1.94
CA ALA A 169 19.44 -16.49 2.77
C ALA A 169 17.98 -16.50 2.28
N LEU A 170 17.48 -15.41 1.66
CA LEU A 170 16.11 -15.33 1.15
C LEU A 170 15.88 -16.22 -0.08
N PHE A 171 16.93 -16.52 -0.83
CA PHE A 171 16.87 -17.33 -2.05
C PHE A 171 17.33 -18.77 -1.84
N GLU A 172 17.74 -19.14 -0.63
CA GLU A 172 17.93 -20.55 -0.26
C GLU A 172 16.59 -21.28 -0.26
N THR A 173 16.48 -22.38 -1.02
CA THR A 173 15.24 -23.14 -1.19
C THR A 173 14.55 -23.50 0.14
N GLN A 174 15.35 -23.81 1.17
CA GLN A 174 14.85 -24.20 2.50
C GLN A 174 14.28 -23.03 3.32
N ARG A 175 14.59 -21.79 2.91
CA ARG A 175 14.23 -20.55 3.59
C ARG A 175 13.27 -19.68 2.78
N LEU A 176 12.81 -20.16 1.63
CA LEU A 176 11.83 -19.48 0.80
C LEU A 176 10.63 -19.03 1.65
N VAL A 177 10.29 -17.77 1.47
CA VAL A 177 9.21 -17.10 2.17
C VAL A 177 8.68 -15.98 1.27
N PHE A 178 7.38 -15.79 1.29
CA PHE A 178 6.74 -14.63 0.70
C PHE A 178 5.53 -14.24 1.54
N PHE A 179 5.02 -13.04 1.26
CA PHE A 179 3.75 -12.57 1.80
C PHE A 179 3.08 -11.64 0.80
N TYR A 180 1.82 -11.34 1.05
CA TYR A 180 1.03 -10.51 0.14
C TYR A 180 0.91 -9.08 0.66
N LEU A 181 1.12 -8.11 -0.23
CA LEU A 181 0.97 -6.69 0.01
C LEU A 181 -0.21 -6.13 -0.82
N PRO A 182 -1.46 -6.20 -0.31
CA PRO A 182 -2.57 -5.49 -0.91
C PRO A 182 -2.40 -3.98 -0.78
N ARG A 183 -2.61 -3.21 -1.86
CA ARG A 183 -2.46 -1.76 -1.88
C ARG A 183 -3.62 -1.05 -2.59
N ILE A 184 -4.00 0.10 -2.06
CA ILE A 184 -4.88 1.10 -2.67
C ILE A 184 -4.25 2.49 -2.54
N CYS A 185 -4.93 3.55 -3.01
CA CYS A 185 -4.51 4.91 -2.65
C CYS A 185 -4.52 5.08 -1.12
N ASN A 186 -3.47 5.66 -0.56
CA ASN A 186 -3.36 5.88 0.88
C ASN A 186 -4.15 7.11 1.38
N HIS A 187 -4.81 7.86 0.47
CA HIS A 187 -5.53 9.11 0.77
C HIS A 187 -4.78 10.00 1.77
N CYS A 188 -3.50 10.25 1.48
CA CYS A 188 -2.53 10.79 2.43
C CYS A 188 -2.94 12.17 2.99
N VAL A 189 -2.36 12.55 4.13
CA VAL A 189 -2.56 13.88 4.73
C VAL A 189 -1.73 14.96 4.02
N ASN A 190 -0.52 14.61 3.55
CA ASN A 190 0.34 15.46 2.72
C ASN A 190 0.49 14.89 1.28
N PRO A 191 -0.59 14.84 0.49
CA PRO A 191 -0.62 14.13 -0.79
C PRO A 191 0.23 14.81 -1.87
N ALA A 192 1.33 14.18 -2.27
CA ALA A 192 2.21 14.66 -3.34
C ALA A 192 1.48 14.85 -4.68
N CYS A 193 0.45 14.04 -4.96
CA CYS A 193 -0.35 14.15 -6.18
C CYS A 193 -1.25 15.39 -6.22
N VAL A 194 -1.69 15.91 -5.07
CA VAL A 194 -2.42 17.18 -4.99
C VAL A 194 -1.46 18.33 -5.24
N ALA A 195 -0.33 18.32 -4.54
CA ALA A 195 0.68 19.37 -4.65
C ALA A 195 1.30 19.48 -6.06
N SER A 196 1.35 18.38 -6.81
CA SER A 196 1.97 18.35 -8.14
C SER A 196 1.04 18.70 -9.30
N CYS A 197 -0.27 18.83 -9.09
CA CYS A 197 -1.24 19.02 -10.17
C CYS A 197 -1.31 20.50 -10.61
N PRO A 198 -0.85 20.88 -11.82
CA PRO A 198 -0.82 22.30 -12.21
C PRO A 198 -2.21 22.91 -12.35
N SER A 199 -3.21 22.11 -12.73
CA SER A 199 -4.59 22.59 -12.88
C SER A 199 -5.39 22.59 -11.57
N GLY A 200 -4.78 22.18 -10.45
CA GLY A 200 -5.50 22.05 -9.16
C GLY A 200 -6.71 21.11 -9.21
N ALA A 201 -6.66 20.08 -10.06
CA ALA A 201 -7.78 19.15 -10.26
C ALA A 201 -7.88 18.09 -9.15
N LEU A 202 -6.77 17.81 -8.45
CA LEU A 202 -6.78 16.96 -7.27
C LEU A 202 -7.01 17.78 -6.01
N TYR A 203 -7.80 17.24 -5.08
CA TYR A 203 -8.11 17.87 -3.80
C TYR A 203 -8.38 16.81 -2.74
N LYS A 204 -8.24 17.19 -1.47
CA LYS A 204 -8.62 16.37 -0.31
C LYS A 204 -9.92 16.93 0.26
N ARG A 205 -10.94 16.09 0.37
CA ARG A 205 -12.22 16.44 0.99
C ARG A 205 -12.03 16.78 2.47
N GLY A 206 -12.78 17.76 2.97
CA GLY A 206 -12.63 18.27 4.33
C GLY A 206 -13.33 17.40 5.38
N GLU A 207 -14.45 16.80 4.98
CA GLU A 207 -15.36 16.04 5.82
C GLU A 207 -14.89 14.61 6.12
N ASP A 208 -14.13 13.99 5.22
CA ASP A 208 -13.75 12.57 5.32
C ASP A 208 -12.28 12.29 4.93
N GLY A 209 -11.55 13.32 4.47
CA GLY A 209 -10.16 13.21 4.06
C GLY A 209 -9.93 12.43 2.76
N ILE A 210 -10.97 12.09 1.98
CA ILE A 210 -10.81 11.34 0.73
C ILE A 210 -10.19 12.27 -0.34
N VAL A 211 -8.98 11.91 -0.79
CA VAL A 211 -8.34 12.56 -1.96
C VAL A 211 -9.00 12.13 -3.27
N LEU A 212 -9.55 13.08 -4.02
CA LEU A 212 -10.22 12.88 -5.31
C LEU A 212 -9.53 13.64 -6.45
N LEU A 213 -9.86 13.27 -7.67
CA LEU A 213 -9.45 13.95 -8.89
C LEU A 213 -10.72 14.37 -9.65
N ASN A 214 -10.93 15.68 -9.75
CA ASN A 214 -12.07 16.26 -10.47
C ASN A 214 -11.89 16.04 -11.98
N GLN A 215 -12.74 15.19 -12.56
CA GLN A 215 -12.69 14.83 -13.97
C GLN A 215 -12.98 16.02 -14.91
N GLU A 216 -13.75 17.01 -14.49
CA GLU A 216 -14.06 18.20 -15.31
C GLU A 216 -12.89 19.20 -15.34
N ARG A 217 -12.18 19.34 -14.22
CA ARG A 217 -11.00 20.22 -14.09
C ARG A 217 -9.71 19.58 -14.59
N CYS A 218 -9.65 18.25 -14.69
CA CYS A 218 -8.47 17.56 -15.16
C CYS A 218 -8.10 18.00 -16.58
N ARG A 219 -6.85 18.46 -16.76
CA ARG A 219 -6.27 18.87 -18.05
C ARG A 219 -5.17 17.92 -18.52
N ALA A 220 -5.19 16.67 -18.07
CA ALA A 220 -4.29 15.63 -18.59
C ALA A 220 -2.79 15.90 -18.41
N TRP A 221 -2.37 16.74 -17.46
CA TRP A 221 -0.95 17.05 -17.26
C TRP A 221 -0.10 15.86 -16.80
N ARG A 222 -0.73 14.76 -16.33
CA ARG A 222 -0.09 13.47 -15.95
C ARG A 222 0.98 13.53 -14.85
N PHE A 223 1.33 14.71 -14.35
CA PHE A 223 2.28 14.94 -13.27
C PHE A 223 1.90 14.31 -11.92
N CYS A 224 0.61 14.15 -11.66
CA CYS A 224 0.10 13.46 -10.48
C CYS A 224 0.47 11.97 -10.44
N ILE A 225 0.76 11.35 -11.60
CA ILE A 225 1.13 9.94 -11.72
C ILE A 225 2.55 9.74 -11.18
N SER A 226 3.54 10.47 -11.72
CA SER A 226 4.93 10.41 -11.25
C SER A 226 5.06 10.85 -9.80
N ALA A 227 4.39 11.95 -9.41
CA ALA A 227 4.47 12.50 -8.06
C ALA A 227 3.90 11.58 -6.99
N CYS A 228 2.96 10.69 -7.30
CA CYS A 228 2.49 9.69 -6.36
C CYS A 228 3.60 8.63 -6.16
N PRO A 229 4.21 8.54 -4.95
CA PRO A 229 5.26 7.55 -4.72
C PRO A 229 4.70 6.12 -4.79
N TYR A 230 3.41 5.95 -4.49
CA TYR A 230 2.73 4.65 -4.53
C TYR A 230 2.19 4.25 -5.92
N LYS A 231 2.32 5.14 -6.92
CA LYS A 231 1.79 4.97 -8.28
C LYS A 231 0.31 4.59 -8.33
N LYS A 232 -0.48 5.20 -7.45
CA LYS A 232 -1.95 5.00 -7.30
C LYS A 232 -2.82 6.03 -8.02
N THR A 233 -2.23 6.75 -8.96
CA THR A 233 -2.94 7.54 -9.96
C THR A 233 -2.56 6.96 -11.32
N TYR A 234 -3.54 6.70 -12.16
CA TYR A 234 -3.40 6.04 -13.46
C TYR A 234 -3.88 7.01 -14.55
N PHE A 235 -3.46 6.80 -15.80
CA PHE A 235 -3.87 7.61 -16.93
C PHE A 235 -4.90 6.86 -17.76
N ASN A 236 -6.11 7.37 -17.88
CA ASN A 236 -7.08 6.79 -18.79
C ASN A 236 -6.69 7.22 -20.21
N TRP A 237 -6.13 6.28 -20.98
CA TRP A 237 -5.61 6.56 -22.31
C TRP A 237 -6.72 6.86 -23.33
N SER A 238 -7.97 6.42 -23.07
CA SER A 238 -9.13 6.68 -23.92
C SER A 238 -9.73 8.07 -23.64
N THR A 239 -9.99 8.42 -22.38
CA THR A 239 -10.59 9.72 -22.01
C THR A 239 -9.56 10.86 -21.95
N GLY A 240 -8.28 10.53 -21.95
CA GLY A 240 -7.19 11.47 -21.80
C GLY A 240 -7.08 12.08 -20.40
N LYS A 241 -7.67 11.48 -19.36
CA LYS A 241 -7.67 12.03 -17.99
C LYS A 241 -7.13 11.04 -16.99
N SER A 242 -6.52 11.55 -15.92
CA SER A 242 -6.06 10.68 -14.84
C SER A 242 -7.21 10.24 -13.94
N GLU A 243 -7.12 9.02 -13.43
CA GLU A 243 -8.09 8.43 -12.52
C GLU A 243 -7.37 7.75 -11.35
N LYS A 244 -8.05 7.58 -10.22
CA LYS A 244 -7.48 6.97 -9.02
C LYS A 244 -8.58 6.40 -8.14
N CYS A 245 -8.18 5.53 -7.19
CA CYS A 245 -9.06 5.07 -6.13
C CYS A 245 -9.80 6.25 -5.48
N ILE A 246 -11.13 6.15 -5.44
CA ILE A 246 -12.04 7.14 -4.88
C ILE A 246 -12.50 6.77 -3.45
N LEU A 247 -11.84 5.78 -2.84
CA LEU A 247 -12.24 5.11 -1.59
C LEU A 247 -13.71 4.66 -1.55
N CYS A 248 -14.32 4.42 -2.71
CA CYS A 248 -15.77 4.22 -2.84
C CYS A 248 -16.57 5.29 -2.08
N PHE A 249 -16.23 6.58 -2.20
CA PHE A 249 -16.93 7.64 -1.47
C PHE A 249 -18.47 7.57 -1.55
N PRO A 250 -19.13 7.15 -2.66
CA PRO A 250 -20.59 7.03 -2.68
C PRO A 250 -21.12 5.99 -1.67
N ARG A 251 -20.32 4.96 -1.37
CA ARG A 251 -20.62 3.96 -0.32
C ARG A 251 -20.30 4.51 1.06
N VAL A 252 -19.15 5.15 1.22
CA VAL A 252 -18.72 5.72 2.51
C VAL A 252 -19.69 6.79 3.01
N GLU A 253 -20.19 7.65 2.11
CA GLU A 253 -21.21 8.68 2.41
C GLU A 253 -22.52 8.09 2.94
N THR A 254 -22.81 6.83 2.64
CA THR A 254 -24.00 6.10 3.10
C THR A 254 -23.69 5.10 4.22
N GLY A 255 -22.51 5.21 4.86
CA GLY A 255 -22.08 4.34 5.96
C GLY A 255 -21.70 2.92 5.54
N GLN A 256 -21.52 2.67 4.24
CA GLN A 256 -21.17 1.37 3.71
C GLN A 256 -19.65 1.24 3.53
N ALA A 257 -19.13 0.03 3.80
CA ALA A 257 -17.73 -0.27 3.53
C ALA A 257 -17.42 -0.21 2.01
N PRO A 258 -16.23 0.27 1.61
CA PRO A 258 -15.78 0.21 0.22
C PRO A 258 -15.79 -1.22 -0.32
N ALA A 259 -15.95 -1.39 -1.64
CA ALA A 259 -16.08 -2.70 -2.27
C ALA A 259 -14.96 -3.67 -1.88
N CYS A 260 -13.71 -3.20 -1.90
CA CYS A 260 -12.54 -4.02 -1.54
C CYS A 260 -12.45 -4.39 -0.05
N PHE A 261 -13.12 -3.65 0.84
CA PHE A 261 -13.25 -3.96 2.27
C PHE A 261 -14.37 -4.97 2.49
N HIS A 262 -15.53 -4.72 1.88
CA HIS A 262 -16.70 -5.59 1.97
C HIS A 262 -16.41 -7.00 1.43
N SER A 263 -15.68 -7.10 0.32
CA SER A 263 -15.35 -8.38 -0.33
C SER A 263 -14.09 -9.06 0.20
N CYS A 264 -13.48 -8.55 1.28
CA CYS A 264 -12.21 -9.09 1.76
C CYS A 264 -12.39 -10.46 2.46
N VAL A 265 -12.13 -11.53 1.71
CA VAL A 265 -12.23 -12.93 2.17
C VAL A 265 -11.37 -13.20 3.42
N GLY A 266 -10.11 -12.72 3.44
CA GLY A 266 -9.21 -12.89 4.59
C GLY A 266 -9.60 -12.06 5.83
N ARG A 267 -10.62 -11.20 5.73
CA ARG A 267 -11.10 -10.33 6.83
C ARG A 267 -9.95 -9.53 7.46
N ILE A 268 -9.08 -8.97 6.62
CA ILE A 268 -7.86 -8.26 7.05
C ILE A 268 -8.03 -6.75 7.14
N ARG A 269 -9.12 -6.22 6.56
CA ARG A 269 -9.29 -4.79 6.32
C ARG A 269 -10.18 -4.19 7.39
N TYR A 270 -9.65 -3.25 8.14
CA TYR A 270 -10.38 -2.47 9.13
C TYR A 270 -10.45 -1.02 8.69
N MET A 271 -11.58 -0.37 8.92
CA MET A 271 -11.81 1.03 8.57
C MET A 271 -12.37 1.75 9.79
N GLY A 272 -12.04 3.02 9.95
CA GLY A 272 -12.52 3.81 11.07
C GLY A 272 -12.10 5.28 10.96
N MET A 273 -12.89 6.15 11.58
CA MET A 273 -12.55 7.57 11.66
C MET A 273 -11.35 7.78 12.57
N VAL A 274 -10.49 8.72 12.20
CA VAL A 274 -9.42 9.22 13.07
C VAL A 274 -9.43 10.73 13.03
N LEU A 275 -9.07 11.33 14.17
CA LEU A 275 -8.84 12.76 14.28
C LEU A 275 -7.34 13.03 14.20
N TYR A 276 -6.95 14.07 13.48
CA TYR A 276 -5.55 14.46 13.35
C TYR A 276 -5.38 15.97 13.43
N ASP A 277 -4.25 16.43 13.97
CA ASP A 277 -3.90 17.85 14.03
C ASP A 277 -3.21 18.28 12.74
N ALA A 278 -3.92 19.06 11.92
CA ALA A 278 -3.42 19.55 10.65
C ALA A 278 -2.28 20.58 10.82
N ASP A 279 -2.19 21.27 11.97
CA ASP A 279 -1.07 22.18 12.28
C ASP A 279 0.28 21.42 12.34
N LYS A 280 0.23 20.10 12.58
CA LYS A 280 1.42 19.24 12.71
C LYS A 280 1.88 18.59 11.41
N ILE A 281 1.17 18.78 10.30
CA ILE A 281 1.49 18.13 9.01
C ILE A 281 2.90 18.50 8.54
N GLU A 282 3.22 19.80 8.51
CA GLU A 282 4.48 20.28 7.96
C GLU A 282 5.67 19.87 8.85
N GLU A 283 5.54 20.02 10.18
CA GLU A 283 6.55 19.57 11.15
C GLU A 283 6.82 18.06 11.02
N THR A 284 5.75 17.26 10.93
CA THR A 284 5.84 15.80 10.79
C THR A 284 6.52 15.44 9.47
N ALA A 285 6.08 16.01 8.34
CA ALA A 285 6.63 15.69 7.03
C ALA A 285 8.10 16.13 6.86
N LYS A 286 8.59 17.10 7.64
CA LYS A 286 9.99 17.54 7.70
C LYS A 286 10.86 16.76 8.67
N SER A 287 10.30 15.86 9.48
CA SER A 287 11.05 15.12 10.50
C SER A 287 12.11 14.18 9.89
N PRO A 288 13.23 13.90 10.58
CA PRO A 288 14.17 12.86 10.17
C PRO A 288 13.48 11.50 9.97
N ASP A 289 14.04 10.67 9.09
CA ASP A 289 13.41 9.41 8.67
C ASP A 289 13.10 8.49 9.88
N GLU A 290 14.04 8.41 10.83
CA GLU A 290 13.92 7.59 12.03
C GLU A 290 12.79 8.04 12.98
N GLN A 291 12.30 9.28 12.85
CA GLN A 291 11.22 9.85 13.67
C GLN A 291 9.87 9.89 12.95
N LEU A 292 9.82 9.61 11.64
CA LEU A 292 8.60 9.80 10.84
C LEU A 292 7.43 8.95 11.34
N VAL A 293 7.67 7.70 11.75
CA VAL A 293 6.60 6.82 12.28
C VAL A 293 6.01 7.39 13.57
N ASP A 294 6.85 7.76 14.52
CA ASP A 294 6.41 8.27 15.82
C ASP A 294 5.72 9.62 15.68
N ARG A 295 6.27 10.53 14.89
CA ARG A 295 5.67 11.85 14.64
C ARG A 295 4.34 11.74 13.91
N HIS A 296 4.25 10.83 12.94
CA HIS A 296 3.00 10.56 12.23
C HIS A 296 1.93 10.01 13.17
N LYS A 297 2.28 9.05 14.05
CA LYS A 297 1.37 8.55 15.08
C LYS A 297 1.01 9.63 16.11
N ALA A 298 1.93 10.52 16.46
CA ALA A 298 1.69 11.61 17.40
C ALA A 298 0.68 12.64 16.85
N MET A 299 0.69 12.90 15.55
CA MET A 299 -0.29 13.75 14.86
C MET A 299 -1.73 13.19 14.93
N ILE A 300 -1.88 11.87 15.10
CA ILE A 300 -3.20 11.25 15.32
C ILE A 300 -3.60 11.42 16.79
N LEU A 301 -4.72 12.12 16.99
CA LEU A 301 -5.22 12.59 18.28
C LEU A 301 -6.04 11.52 19.00
N ASP A 302 -6.14 11.63 20.33
CA ASP A 302 -7.06 10.80 21.12
C ASP A 302 -8.49 11.37 21.01
N PRO A 303 -9.44 10.65 20.40
CA PRO A 303 -10.82 11.13 20.25
C PRO A 303 -11.62 11.13 21.57
N ARG A 304 -11.02 10.69 22.68
CA ARG A 304 -11.62 10.72 24.03
C ARG A 304 -11.10 11.87 24.89
N ASP A 305 -10.05 12.55 24.45
CA ASP A 305 -9.50 13.69 25.17
C ASP A 305 -10.50 14.87 25.10
N PRO A 306 -10.96 15.41 26.26
CA PRO A 306 -11.89 16.54 26.28
C PRO A 306 -11.39 17.77 25.50
N GLU A 307 -10.09 18.03 25.46
CA GLU A 307 -9.52 19.15 24.71
C GLU A 307 -9.63 18.92 23.19
N VAL A 308 -9.35 17.68 22.74
CA VAL A 308 -9.50 17.28 21.34
C VAL A 308 -10.96 17.32 20.91
N ILE A 309 -11.89 16.85 21.75
CA ILE A 309 -13.33 16.87 21.47
C ILE A 309 -13.81 18.30 21.28
N ARG A 310 -13.45 19.21 22.20
CA ARG A 310 -13.81 20.63 22.10
C ARG A 310 -13.25 21.25 20.82
N ALA A 311 -11.95 21.05 20.55
CA ALA A 311 -11.32 21.58 19.35
C ALA A 311 -11.93 20.99 18.05
N ALA A 312 -12.34 19.72 18.06
CA ALA A 312 -13.02 19.10 16.93
C ALA A 312 -14.38 19.76 16.64
N VAL A 313 -15.18 20.01 17.68
CA VAL A 313 -16.46 20.72 17.55
C VAL A 313 -16.26 22.16 17.07
N ASP A 314 -15.27 22.87 17.63
CA ASP A 314 -14.93 24.24 17.22
C ASP A 314 -14.50 24.32 15.74
N ASN A 315 -13.83 23.27 15.24
CA ASN A 315 -13.45 23.15 13.82
C ASN A 315 -14.57 22.60 12.91
N GLY A 316 -15.79 22.45 13.43
CA GLY A 316 -16.97 22.05 12.66
C GLY A 316 -17.10 20.55 12.39
N ILE A 317 -16.39 19.69 13.12
CA ILE A 317 -16.57 18.25 13.04
C ILE A 317 -17.86 17.86 13.77
N HIS A 318 -18.78 17.23 13.05
CA HIS A 318 -20.06 16.78 13.60
C HIS A 318 -19.86 15.74 14.71
N GLU A 319 -20.67 15.80 15.78
CA GLU A 319 -20.55 14.93 16.96
C GLU A 319 -20.56 13.43 16.63
N SER A 320 -21.36 13.01 15.64
CA SER A 320 -21.38 11.61 15.19
C SER A 320 -20.04 11.14 14.64
N VAL A 321 -19.27 12.02 14.00
CA VAL A 321 -17.93 11.70 13.49
C VAL A 321 -16.95 11.50 14.65
N ILE A 322 -17.07 12.31 15.70
CA ILE A 322 -16.28 12.16 16.93
C ILE A 322 -16.61 10.83 17.61
N GLU A 323 -17.90 10.47 17.72
CA GLU A 323 -18.35 9.18 18.25
C GLU A 323 -17.77 8.00 17.44
N TYR A 324 -17.78 8.10 16.11
CA TYR A 324 -17.16 7.09 15.24
C TYR A 324 -15.64 7.01 15.43
N ALA A 325 -14.97 8.14 15.65
CA ALA A 325 -13.54 8.16 15.96
C ALA A 325 -13.24 7.49 17.30
N GLN A 326 -14.08 7.70 18.32
CA GLN A 326 -13.97 7.02 19.61
C GLN A 326 -14.11 5.49 19.47
N ARG A 327 -14.96 5.00 18.55
CA ARG A 327 -15.13 3.57 18.29
C ARG A 327 -14.17 2.99 17.25
N SER A 328 -13.24 3.80 16.74
CA SER A 328 -12.41 3.44 15.59
C SER A 328 -11.47 2.27 15.88
N PRO A 329 -11.58 1.15 15.13
CA PRO A 329 -10.60 0.07 15.23
C PRO A 329 -9.22 0.53 14.75
N VAL A 330 -9.18 1.47 13.80
CA VAL A 330 -7.93 2.01 13.25
C VAL A 330 -7.15 2.77 14.30
N TRP A 331 -7.83 3.61 15.09
CA TRP A 331 -7.20 4.31 16.21
C TRP A 331 -6.61 3.32 17.23
N LYS A 332 -7.33 2.23 17.56
CA LYS A 332 -6.82 1.18 18.46
C LYS A 332 -5.56 0.52 17.92
N PHE A 333 -5.55 0.10 16.65
CA PHE A 333 -4.36 -0.49 16.03
C PHE A 333 -3.16 0.46 16.00
N LEU A 334 -3.39 1.77 15.84
CA LEU A 334 -2.33 2.78 15.76
C LEU A 334 -1.80 3.25 17.11
N LYS A 335 -2.70 3.56 18.05
CA LYS A 335 -2.39 4.29 19.28
C LYS A 335 -2.46 3.41 20.52
N GLU A 336 -3.50 2.58 20.64
CA GLU A 336 -3.71 1.74 21.82
C GLU A 336 -2.82 0.50 21.81
N TRP A 337 -2.80 -0.23 20.69
CA TRP A 337 -2.05 -1.48 20.56
C TRP A 337 -0.70 -1.29 19.87
N ASN A 338 -0.52 -0.14 19.20
CA ASN A 338 0.71 0.23 18.51
C ASN A 338 1.23 -0.87 17.55
N LEU A 339 0.30 -1.52 16.83
CA LEU A 339 0.57 -2.63 15.91
C LEU A 339 0.68 -2.17 14.45
N ALA A 340 -0.04 -1.10 14.11
CA ALA A 340 -0.11 -0.62 12.73
C ALA A 340 1.03 0.36 12.40
N LEU A 341 1.57 0.22 11.20
CA LEU A 341 2.69 0.98 10.66
C LEU A 341 2.37 1.55 9.28
N PRO A 342 2.82 2.78 8.95
CA PRO A 342 2.58 3.38 7.63
C PRO A 342 3.39 2.68 6.55
N LEU A 343 2.89 2.64 5.31
CA LEU A 343 3.67 2.15 4.17
C LEU A 343 4.56 3.27 3.62
N HIS A 344 5.87 3.02 3.57
CA HIS A 344 6.90 3.94 3.08
C HIS A 344 6.77 5.36 3.66
N PRO A 345 6.89 5.54 4.99
CA PRO A 345 6.78 6.84 5.61
C PRO A 345 7.83 7.85 5.12
N GLU A 346 9.01 7.39 4.67
CA GLU A 346 10.10 8.20 4.10
C GLU A 346 9.71 8.99 2.85
N GLN A 347 8.59 8.62 2.22
CA GLN A 347 8.01 9.36 1.10
C GLN A 347 7.30 10.66 1.54
N ARG A 348 7.16 10.85 2.86
CA ARG A 348 6.73 12.09 3.55
C ARG A 348 5.34 12.57 3.12
N THR A 349 4.54 11.67 2.56
CA THR A 349 3.15 11.97 2.20
C THR A 349 2.18 11.82 3.37
N LEU A 350 2.61 11.21 4.48
CA LEU A 350 1.78 10.87 5.65
C LEU A 350 0.57 10.00 5.24
N PRO A 351 0.81 8.74 4.85
CA PRO A 351 -0.24 7.84 4.32
C PRO A 351 -1.24 7.42 5.40
N MET A 352 -2.53 7.37 5.07
CA MET A 352 -3.61 7.07 6.02
C MET A 352 -4.19 5.65 5.83
N LEU A 353 -3.44 4.81 5.14
CA LEU A 353 -3.60 3.37 5.15
C LEU A 353 -2.35 2.80 5.81
N PHE A 354 -2.56 2.00 6.85
CA PHE A 354 -1.50 1.40 7.64
C PHE A 354 -1.60 -0.13 7.60
N TYR A 355 -0.52 -0.78 8.02
CA TYR A 355 -0.34 -2.21 7.91
C TYR A 355 0.07 -2.81 9.25
N VAL A 356 -0.52 -3.94 9.61
CA VAL A 356 0.04 -4.82 10.65
C VAL A 356 0.97 -5.80 9.95
N PRO A 357 2.26 -5.86 10.30
CA PRO A 357 3.23 -6.73 9.61
C PRO A 357 2.94 -8.22 9.84
N PRO A 358 3.29 -9.11 8.89
CA PRO A 358 2.96 -10.53 8.98
C PRO A 358 3.88 -11.29 9.95
N LEU A 359 3.32 -12.22 10.76
CA LEU A 359 4.12 -13.20 11.49
C LEU A 359 4.45 -14.37 10.55
N LEU A 360 5.54 -14.22 9.80
CA LEU A 360 5.99 -15.25 8.87
C LEU A 360 6.62 -16.45 9.61
N PRO A 361 6.72 -17.63 8.95
CA PRO A 361 7.32 -18.80 9.56
C PRO A 361 8.73 -18.50 10.09
N VAL A 362 8.99 -18.94 11.32
CA VAL A 362 10.33 -18.93 11.91
C VAL A 362 11.02 -20.24 11.55
N MET A 363 12.33 -20.21 11.32
CA MET A 363 13.11 -21.45 11.23
C MET A 363 13.01 -22.22 12.55
N ALA A 364 12.65 -23.50 12.48
CA ALA A 364 13.16 -24.45 13.48
C ALA A 364 14.69 -24.35 13.40
N ALA A 365 15.35 -24.08 14.52
CA ALA A 365 16.80 -24.01 14.52
C ALA A 365 17.34 -25.39 14.09
N LEU A 366 18.21 -25.41 13.06
CA LEU A 366 18.99 -26.60 12.72
C LEU A 366 20.13 -26.69 13.73
N ASN A 367 19.95 -27.47 14.80
CA ASN A 367 21.06 -27.97 15.62
C ASN A 367 21.36 -29.40 15.17
N ASP A 368 22.60 -29.66 14.72
CA ASP A 368 23.09 -30.98 14.30
C ASP A 368 22.19 -31.77 13.33
N GLY A 369 21.59 -31.08 12.35
CA GLY A 369 20.79 -31.73 11.30
C GLY A 369 19.42 -32.26 11.76
N HIS A 370 19.02 -31.99 13.01
CA HIS A 370 17.69 -32.28 13.52
C HIS A 370 16.84 -31.00 13.56
N TYR A 371 15.56 -31.13 13.16
CA TYR A 371 14.57 -30.07 13.30
C TYR A 371 14.28 -29.84 14.79
N ASP A 372 14.85 -28.77 15.37
CA ASP A 372 14.55 -28.37 16.74
C ASP A 372 13.44 -27.31 16.77
N THR A 373 12.21 -27.74 17.04
CA THR A 373 11.06 -26.87 17.32
C THR A 373 10.93 -26.53 18.81
N SER A 374 11.88 -26.98 19.64
CA SER A 374 11.79 -26.93 21.11
C SER A 374 12.49 -25.72 21.74
N THR A 375 12.94 -24.74 20.93
CA THR A 375 13.53 -23.50 21.46
C THR A 375 12.66 -22.93 22.57
N PRO A 376 13.12 -22.92 23.83
CA PRO A 376 12.30 -22.49 24.96
C PRO A 376 12.03 -20.97 24.97
N ASP A 377 12.67 -20.23 24.06
CA ASP A 377 12.63 -18.77 23.96
C ASP A 377 11.85 -18.33 22.72
N LEU A 378 10.57 -18.02 22.93
CA LEU A 378 9.68 -17.48 21.89
C LEU A 378 10.07 -16.08 21.39
N PHE A 379 11.11 -15.46 21.95
CA PHE A 379 11.64 -14.17 21.47
C PHE A 379 12.94 -14.31 20.68
N GLY A 380 13.73 -15.37 20.91
CA GLY A 380 14.88 -15.73 20.07
C GLY A 380 14.47 -16.19 18.66
N THR A 381 13.19 -16.52 18.47
CA THR A 381 12.58 -16.90 17.19
C THR A 381 12.47 -15.74 16.19
N LEU A 382 12.37 -14.48 16.64
CA LEU A 382 12.24 -13.36 15.69
C LEU A 382 13.54 -13.06 14.95
N ASP A 383 14.69 -13.28 15.59
CA ASP A 383 16.00 -13.13 14.93
C ASP A 383 16.27 -14.28 13.93
N ASN A 384 15.54 -15.40 14.09
CA ASN A 384 15.55 -16.55 13.18
C ASN A 384 14.39 -16.55 12.16
N ALA A 385 13.67 -15.43 12.02
CA ALA A 385 12.60 -15.31 11.03
C ALA A 385 13.15 -15.55 9.61
N ARG A 386 12.36 -16.21 8.76
CA ARG A 386 12.76 -16.44 7.35
C ARG A 386 12.92 -15.13 6.58
N LEU A 387 12.04 -14.15 6.85
CA LEU A 387 12.14 -12.81 6.28
C LEU A 387 12.95 -11.90 7.21
N PRO A 388 14.03 -11.26 6.73
CA PRO A 388 14.78 -10.30 7.51
C PRO A 388 13.88 -9.17 8.04
N ILE A 389 13.99 -8.85 9.33
CA ILE A 389 13.25 -7.72 9.92
C ILE A 389 13.56 -6.41 9.19
N LYS A 390 14.80 -6.26 8.73
CA LYS A 390 15.26 -5.10 7.94
C LYS A 390 14.46 -4.89 6.65
N TYR A 391 14.01 -5.98 6.02
CA TYR A 391 13.14 -5.92 4.84
C TYR A 391 11.77 -5.31 5.20
N LEU A 392 11.14 -5.80 6.28
CA LEU A 392 9.88 -5.24 6.76
C LEU A 392 10.03 -3.79 7.24
N ALA A 393 11.18 -3.45 7.85
CA ALA A 393 11.47 -2.10 8.30
C ALA A 393 11.63 -1.13 7.13
N SER A 394 12.22 -1.56 6.02
CA SER A 394 12.28 -0.80 4.76
C SER A 394 10.88 -0.41 4.28
N LEU A 395 9.93 -1.35 4.32
CA LEU A 395 8.54 -1.12 3.91
C LEU A 395 7.75 -0.24 4.89
N PHE A 396 7.87 -0.49 6.19
CA PHE A 396 6.87 -0.01 7.16
C PHE A 396 7.38 1.03 8.16
N SER A 397 8.68 1.31 8.19
CA SER A 397 9.25 2.17 9.23
C SER A 397 10.49 2.95 8.82
N ALA A 398 10.65 3.22 7.51
CA ALA A 398 11.82 3.92 6.98
C ALA A 398 13.16 3.30 7.44
N GLY A 399 13.19 1.98 7.60
CA GLY A 399 14.36 1.22 8.06
C GLY A 399 14.48 1.07 9.58
N ASN A 400 13.63 1.69 10.40
CA ASN A 400 13.67 1.55 11.85
C ASN A 400 13.05 0.21 12.31
N GLU A 401 13.90 -0.78 12.60
CA GLU A 401 13.47 -2.12 13.00
C GLU A 401 12.68 -2.17 14.32
N SER A 402 12.87 -1.21 15.22
CA SER A 402 12.28 -1.24 16.57
C SER A 402 10.75 -1.29 16.52
N HIS A 403 10.13 -0.53 15.61
CA HIS A 403 8.68 -0.51 15.41
C HIS A 403 8.14 -1.84 14.89
N VAL A 404 8.83 -2.45 13.93
CA VAL A 404 8.45 -3.76 13.37
C VAL A 404 8.59 -4.83 14.43
N ARG A 405 9.72 -4.86 15.15
CA ARG A 405 9.96 -5.81 16.24
C ARG A 405 8.89 -5.69 17.32
N TYR A 406 8.51 -4.47 17.72
CA TYR A 406 7.42 -4.26 18.67
C TYR A 406 6.11 -4.87 18.17
N ALA A 407 5.70 -4.57 16.94
CA ALA A 407 4.44 -5.05 16.38
C ALA A 407 4.40 -6.59 16.28
N LEU A 408 5.49 -7.22 15.85
CA LEU A 408 5.58 -8.68 15.80
C LEU A 408 5.56 -9.31 17.20
N LYS A 409 6.37 -8.79 18.14
CA LYS A 409 6.39 -9.25 19.55
C LYS A 409 5.01 -9.14 20.20
N LYS A 410 4.31 -8.04 19.98
CA LYS A 410 2.96 -7.81 20.52
C LYS A 410 1.95 -8.79 19.96
N GLN A 411 1.98 -9.09 18.66
CA GLN A 411 1.12 -10.12 18.06
C GLN A 411 1.39 -11.50 18.66
N MET A 412 2.66 -11.88 18.81
CA MET A 412 3.06 -13.15 19.44
C MET A 412 2.60 -13.25 20.91
N ALA A 413 2.77 -12.17 21.68
CA ALA A 413 2.32 -12.10 23.07
C ALA A 413 0.81 -12.32 23.20
N VAL A 414 -0.01 -11.75 22.29
CA VAL A 414 -1.46 -11.98 22.27
C VAL A 414 -1.78 -13.45 21.97
N ARG A 415 -1.10 -14.07 21.00
CA ARG A 415 -1.30 -15.48 20.66
C ARG A 415 -0.96 -16.40 21.84
N LEU A 416 0.15 -16.15 22.52
CA LEU A 416 0.55 -16.88 23.72
C LEU A 416 -0.48 -16.77 24.85
N TRP A 417 -0.89 -15.54 25.17
CA TRP A 417 -1.87 -15.29 26.21
C TRP A 417 -3.20 -16.00 25.90
N LYS A 418 -3.68 -15.93 24.65
CA LYS A 418 -4.88 -16.67 24.22
C LYS A 418 -4.70 -18.19 24.27
N ARG A 419 -3.51 -18.71 23.95
CA ARG A 419 -3.21 -20.14 24.08
C ARG A 419 -3.26 -20.59 25.54
N GLN A 420 -2.62 -19.86 26.46
CA GLN A 420 -2.69 -20.14 27.89
C GLN A 420 -4.13 -20.20 28.39
N GLN A 421 -4.96 -19.21 28.02
CA GLN A 421 -6.37 -19.18 28.41
C GLN A 421 -7.18 -20.37 27.87
N ASN A 422 -6.91 -20.80 26.64
CA ASN A 422 -7.73 -21.80 25.95
C ASN A 422 -7.23 -23.24 26.15
N VAL A 423 -5.93 -23.44 26.42
CA VAL A 423 -5.28 -24.76 26.47
C VAL A 423 -4.75 -25.10 27.88
N GLY A 424 -4.58 -24.11 28.76
CA GLY A 424 -4.17 -24.34 30.16
C GLY A 424 -2.66 -24.52 30.39
N GLU A 425 -1.83 -24.37 29.37
CA GLU A 425 -0.37 -24.34 29.53
C GLU A 425 0.02 -23.09 30.36
N ARG A 426 0.61 -23.30 31.55
CA ARG A 426 1.24 -22.19 32.30
C ARG A 426 2.32 -21.58 31.43
N LEU A 427 2.24 -20.27 31.19
CA LEU A 427 3.41 -19.50 30.77
C LEU A 427 4.46 -19.74 31.86
N VAL A 428 5.54 -20.44 31.51
CA VAL A 428 6.65 -20.64 32.43
C VAL A 428 7.17 -19.25 32.76
N ASP A 429 7.12 -18.87 34.04
CA ASP A 429 7.73 -17.63 34.52
C ASP A 429 9.18 -17.61 34.03
N ARG A 430 9.51 -16.63 33.21
CA ARG A 430 10.87 -16.32 32.75
C ARG A 430 11.12 -14.84 32.93
#